data_AF-A0A4U1B848-F1
#
_entry.id   AF-A0A4U1B848-F1
#
_cell.length_a   1.000
_cell.length_b   1.000
_cell.length_c   1.000
_cell.angle_alpha   90.00
_cell.angle_beta   90.00
_cell.angle_gamma   90.00
#
_symmetry.space_group_name_H-M   'P 1'
#
loop_
_entity.id
_entity.type
_entity.pdbx_description
1 polymer ?
#
loop_
_entity_poly.entity_id
_entity_poly.type
_entity_poly.pdbx_seq_one_letter_code
_entity_poly.pdbx_strand_id
1 'polypeptide(L)'
;MKKTIISSVFALIAFSATAEEGYEVEYSEEAPLSYVEQVVDTCKIYAEEDEVSAADMNRYLLECVNDDLEMSGYKKLAALPNT
;
A
#
# COMPACT_ATOMS: atom_id res chain seq x y z
N MET A 1 1.82 61.52 3.99
CA MET A 1 3.28 61.39 4.10
C MET A 1 3.62 60.57 5.33
N LYS A 2 4.31 59.41 5.16
CA LYS A 2 5.38 58.85 6.03
C LYS A 2 5.05 58.75 7.56
N LYS A 3 5.08 57.61 8.26
CA LYS A 3 6.03 56.48 8.19
C LYS A 3 5.43 55.19 8.79
N THR A 4 5.73 54.11 8.10
CA THR A 4 5.58 52.67 8.40
C THR A 4 6.33 52.22 9.64
N ILE A 5 5.80 51.24 10.41
CA ILE A 5 6.49 49.98 10.79
C ILE A 5 5.40 48.93 11.11
N ILE A 6 5.06 48.06 10.15
CA ILE A 6 4.33 46.82 10.44
C ILE A 6 5.41 45.73 10.54
N SER A 7 5.57 45.22 11.75
CA SER A 7 6.57 44.23 12.13
C SER A 7 6.35 42.94 11.33
N SER A 8 7.31 42.61 10.47
CA SER A 8 7.43 41.29 9.85
C SER A 8 7.63 40.24 10.93
N VAL A 9 6.68 39.32 11.08
CA VAL A 9 6.90 38.02 11.72
C VAL A 9 6.63 36.98 10.64
N PHE A 10 7.68 36.70 9.86
CA PHE A 10 7.74 35.53 9.01
C PHE A 10 7.94 34.34 9.96
N ALA A 11 6.87 33.61 10.25
CA ALA A 11 6.95 32.36 10.97
C ALA A 11 7.63 31.34 10.05
N LEU A 12 8.90 31.03 10.34
CA LEU A 12 9.61 29.90 9.75
C LEU A 12 8.96 28.62 10.28
N ILE A 13 8.07 28.04 9.49
CA ILE A 13 7.65 26.65 9.69
C ILE A 13 8.82 25.81 9.17
N ALA A 14 9.66 25.32 10.09
CA ALA A 14 10.59 24.25 9.78
C ALA A 14 9.75 22.97 9.59
N PHE A 15 9.39 22.68 8.35
CA PHE A 15 8.91 21.35 7.98
C PHE A 15 10.13 20.43 8.01
N SER A 16 10.33 19.73 9.12
CA SER A 16 11.25 18.60 9.16
C SER A 16 10.64 17.51 8.28
N ALA A 17 11.02 17.50 7.00
CA ALA A 17 10.86 16.33 6.16
C ALA A 17 11.68 15.22 6.82
N THR A 18 11.01 14.31 7.51
CA THR A 18 11.57 12.99 7.74
C THR A 18 11.76 12.41 6.35
N ALA A 19 13.01 12.33 5.90
CA ALA A 19 13.34 11.48 4.78
C ALA A 19 12.87 10.08 5.20
N GLU A 20 11.76 9.63 4.64
CA GLU A 20 11.41 8.23 4.66
C GLU A 20 12.51 7.57 3.85
N GLU A 21 13.50 7.07 4.58
CA GLU A 21 14.52 6.19 4.06
C GLU A 21 13.73 4.99 3.55
N GLY A 22 13.38 5.03 2.27
CA GLY A 22 12.76 3.94 1.56
C GLY A 22 13.77 2.81 1.59
N TYR A 23 13.74 2.01 2.65
CA TYR A 23 14.27 0.67 2.63
C TYR A 23 13.50 -0.01 1.50
N GLU A 24 14.08 -0.06 0.31
CA GLU A 24 13.69 -1.01 -0.70
C GLU A 24 13.87 -2.37 -0.02
N VAL A 25 12.78 -2.89 0.55
CA VAL A 25 12.72 -4.27 0.98
C VAL A 25 12.93 -5.04 -0.30
N GLU A 26 14.15 -5.51 -0.50
CA GLU A 26 14.48 -6.41 -1.58
C GLU A 26 13.75 -7.72 -1.25
N TYR A 27 12.46 -7.80 -1.58
CA TYR A 27 11.65 -9.00 -1.46
C TYR A 27 12.37 -10.06 -2.28
N SER A 28 13.16 -10.91 -1.63
CA SER A 28 14.16 -11.70 -2.36
C SER A 28 13.55 -12.92 -3.04
N GLU A 29 12.34 -13.32 -2.65
CA GLU A 29 11.72 -14.58 -3.08
C GLU A 29 10.27 -14.39 -3.55
N GLU A 30 9.92 -15.11 -4.62
CA GLU A 30 8.53 -15.30 -5.03
C GLU A 30 7.86 -16.26 -4.04
N ALA A 31 6.61 -16.00 -3.69
CA ALA A 31 5.87 -16.91 -2.83
C ALA A 31 5.62 -18.25 -3.54
N PRO A 32 5.61 -19.38 -2.80
CA PRO A 32 5.14 -20.65 -3.34
C PRO A 32 3.71 -20.52 -3.89
N LEU A 33 3.42 -21.13 -5.04
CA LEU A 33 2.09 -21.07 -5.65
C LEU A 33 0.98 -21.52 -4.68
N SER A 34 1.23 -22.59 -3.91
CA SER A 34 0.29 -23.08 -2.91
C SER A 34 0.03 -22.09 -1.77
N TYR A 35 0.98 -21.21 -1.47
CA TYR A 35 0.77 -20.13 -0.51
C TYR A 35 -0.18 -19.09 -1.11
N VAL A 36 0.10 -18.64 -2.34
CA VAL A 36 -0.75 -17.67 -3.06
C VAL A 36 -2.19 -18.17 -3.20
N GLU A 37 -2.39 -19.45 -3.52
CA GLU A 37 -3.73 -20.05 -3.62
C GLU A 37 -4.50 -20.00 -2.29
N GLN A 38 -3.84 -20.31 -1.17
CA GLN A 38 -4.45 -20.23 0.17
C GLN A 38 -4.84 -18.78 0.54
N VAL A 39 -3.99 -17.81 0.20
CA VAL A 39 -4.28 -16.40 0.43
C VAL A 39 -5.43 -15.94 -0.47
N VAL A 40 -5.45 -16.33 -1.74
CA VAL A 40 -6.57 -16.03 -2.65
C VAL A 40 -7.89 -16.54 -2.10
N ASP A 41 -7.95 -17.76 -1.57
CA ASP A 41 -9.19 -18.30 -1.00
C ASP A 41 -9.62 -17.55 0.27
N THR A 42 -8.66 -17.11 1.10
CA THR A 42 -8.93 -16.26 2.25
C THR A 42 -9.46 -14.89 1.82
N CYS A 43 -8.84 -14.26 0.82
CA CYS A 43 -9.29 -12.98 0.27
C CYS A 43 -10.66 -13.06 -0.40
N LYS A 44 -11.06 -14.21 -0.97
CA LYS A 44 -12.43 -14.42 -1.48
C LYS A 44 -13.45 -14.39 -0.35
N ILE A 45 -13.15 -15.01 0.78
CA ILE A 45 -14.02 -14.98 1.97
C ILE A 45 -14.20 -13.53 2.44
N TYR A 46 -13.11 -12.76 2.54
CA TYR A 46 -13.20 -11.35 2.92
C TYR A 46 -13.98 -10.52 1.91
N ALA A 47 -13.78 -10.76 0.61
CA ALA A 47 -14.53 -10.08 -0.44
C ALA A 47 -16.04 -10.36 -0.35
N GLU A 48 -16.43 -11.58 0.02
CA GLU A 48 -17.82 -11.95 0.27
C GLU A 48 -18.38 -11.26 1.52
N GLU A 49 -17.63 -11.24 2.62
CA GLU A 49 -18.00 -10.57 3.87
C GLU A 49 -18.13 -9.04 3.70
N ASP A 50 -17.28 -8.44 2.87
CA ASP A 50 -17.27 -7.01 2.54
C ASP A 50 -18.29 -6.63 1.44
N GLU A 51 -19.05 -7.61 0.93
CA GLU A 51 -20.02 -7.43 -0.18
C GLU A 51 -19.39 -6.78 -1.43
N VAL A 52 -18.15 -7.16 -1.76
CA VAL A 52 -17.42 -6.61 -2.91
C VAL A 52 -18.15 -6.91 -4.20
N SER A 53 -18.33 -5.88 -5.03
CA SER A 53 -19.02 -6.01 -6.31
C SER A 53 -18.25 -6.90 -7.28
N ALA A 54 -18.95 -7.60 -8.17
CA ALA A 54 -18.31 -8.40 -9.21
C ALA A 54 -17.40 -7.57 -10.15
N ALA A 55 -17.69 -6.27 -10.31
CA ALA A 55 -16.86 -5.37 -11.11
C ALA A 55 -15.52 -5.03 -10.41
N ASP A 56 -15.48 -5.11 -9.08
CA ASP A 56 -14.31 -4.76 -8.26
C ASP A 56 -13.53 -5.98 -7.78
N MET A 57 -14.13 -7.17 -7.85
CA MET A 57 -13.59 -8.43 -7.30
C MET A 57 -12.12 -8.68 -7.67
N ASN A 58 -11.76 -8.57 -8.95
CA ASN A 58 -10.38 -8.84 -9.37
C ASN A 58 -9.37 -7.85 -8.78
N ARG A 59 -9.75 -6.58 -8.66
CA ARG A 59 -8.90 -5.55 -8.07
C ARG A 59 -8.74 -5.81 -6.57
N TYR A 60 -9.85 -6.04 -5.87
CA TYR A 60 -9.85 -6.35 -4.45
C TYR A 60 -8.97 -7.55 -4.13
N LEU A 61 -9.13 -8.67 -4.87
CA LEU A 61 -8.35 -9.87 -4.65
C LEU A 61 -6.85 -9.65 -4.89
N LEU A 62 -6.49 -8.88 -5.92
CA LEU A 62 -5.08 -8.57 -6.20
C LEU A 62 -4.46 -7.70 -5.09
N GLU A 63 -5.20 -6.70 -4.59
CA GLU A 63 -4.77 -5.85 -3.48
C GLU A 63 -4.60 -6.67 -2.20
N CYS A 64 -5.63 -7.43 -1.81
CA CYS A 64 -5.61 -8.27 -0.60
C CYS A 64 -4.45 -9.29 -0.61
N VAL A 65 -4.23 -9.98 -1.74
CA VAL A 65 -3.12 -10.93 -1.87
C VAL A 65 -1.77 -10.21 -1.78
N ASN A 66 -1.63 -9.05 -2.41
CA ASN A 66 -0.37 -8.30 -2.38
C ASN A 66 -0.04 -7.72 -0.99
N ASP A 67 -1.05 -7.37 -0.21
CA ASP A 67 -0.87 -6.91 1.17
C ASP A 67 -0.36 -8.06 2.06
N ASP A 68 -0.91 -9.26 1.92
CA ASP A 68 -0.46 -10.45 2.65
C ASP A 68 0.96 -10.87 2.23
N LEU A 69 1.27 -10.86 0.93
CA LEU A 69 2.59 -11.15 0.40
C LEU A 69 3.64 -10.17 0.94
N GLU A 70 3.33 -8.87 0.93
CA GLU A 70 4.21 -7.84 1.48
C GLU A 70 4.45 -8.04 2.98
N MET A 71 3.40 -8.33 3.74
CA MET A 71 3.51 -8.60 5.18
C MET A 71 4.33 -9.86 5.48
N SER A 72 4.29 -10.83 4.56
CA SER A 72 5.02 -12.09 4.64
C SER A 72 6.42 -12.05 4.03
N GLY A 73 6.86 -10.90 3.51
CA GLY A 73 8.20 -10.74 2.94
C GLY A 73 8.37 -11.30 1.53
N TYR A 74 7.26 -11.54 0.81
CA TYR A 74 7.27 -11.98 -0.59
C TYR A 74 7.06 -10.84 -1.58
N LYS A 75 7.49 -11.06 -2.83
CA LYS A 75 7.24 -10.12 -3.93
C LYS A 75 5.75 -10.00 -4.23
N LYS A 76 5.30 -8.77 -4.51
CA LYS A 76 3.97 -8.49 -5.05
C LYS A 76 3.81 -9.07 -6.46
N LEU A 77 2.57 -9.44 -6.77
CA LEU A 77 2.13 -9.94 -8.05
C LEU A 77 1.61 -8.79 -8.93
N ALA A 78 1.89 -8.87 -10.22
CA ALA A 78 1.29 -7.98 -11.23
C ALA A 78 -0.14 -8.41 -11.62
N ALA A 79 -0.44 -9.70 -11.47
CA ALA A 79 -1.75 -10.31 -11.70
C ALA A 79 -1.86 -11.59 -10.88
N LEU A 80 -3.10 -11.96 -10.52
CA LEU A 80 -3.37 -13.24 -9.85
C LEU A 80 -3.01 -14.41 -10.77
N PRO A 81 -2.46 -15.52 -10.25
CA PRO A 81 -2.23 -16.71 -11.04
C PRO A 81 -3.56 -17.27 -11.57
N ASN A 82 -3.51 -17.84 -12.76
CA ASN A 82 -4.66 -18.57 -13.31
C ASN A 82 -4.81 -19.88 -12.53
N THR A 83 -5.77 -19.94 -11.62
CA THR A 83 -6.21 -21.16 -10.92
C THR A 83 -7.26 -21.90 -11.72
#